data_AF-A0A5M6J229-F1
#
_entry.id   AF-A0A5M6J229-F1
#
_cell.length_a   1.000
_cell.length_b   1.000
_cell.length_c   1.000
_cell.angle_alpha   90.00
_cell.angle_beta   90.00
_cell.angle_gamma   90.00
#
_symmetry.space_group_name_H-M   'P 1'
#
loop_
_entity.id
_entity.type
_entity.pdbx_description
1 polymer ?
#
loop_
_entity_poly.entity_id
_entity_poly.type
_entity_poly.pdbx_seq_one_letter_code
_entity_poly.pdbx_strand_id
1 'polypeptide(L)'
;MPVQPRTGGQTALTTAMAHTTAQTRPDGTLVVSSGTVTFRNTTLSGTTVQLVGTETAPPTLAISGVTLARNTSVGATNYSYVPTQYVFAGTLRASGQNTNLGTIRADSTDFQRAGQLRIDIAAAGGQFTNRGTITSGRMGDITVHAAATGARLANNGVIDVGGHATIDASVIGTGTIRFQQATPLHGFVATPNLTTTGAVGSGQTIRFLGGDDLRIGNLRDFHGLISGFSATSVFHAQDHIDLLGHNITAARFANGVLTLTENGATAGRLRFAGSYAADAFQLTHSQLSTGTSLVDATTITLRA
;
A
#
# COMPACT_ATOMS: atom_id res chain seq x y z
N MET A 1 18.06 26.97 44.61
CA MET A 1 17.26 27.34 43.42
C MET A 1 16.86 26.06 42.70
N PRO A 2 15.59 25.65 42.70
CA PRO A 2 15.19 24.46 41.97
C PRO A 2 14.98 24.79 40.49
N VAL A 3 15.50 23.89 39.65
CA VAL A 3 15.57 23.97 38.19
C VAL A 3 14.16 23.89 37.58
N GLN A 4 13.80 24.87 36.75
CA GLN A 4 12.62 24.82 35.90
C GLN A 4 12.79 23.77 34.80
N PRO A 5 11.79 22.90 34.53
CA PRO A 5 11.78 22.08 33.34
C PRO A 5 11.57 22.97 32.10
N ARG A 6 12.44 22.78 31.10
CA ARG A 6 12.37 23.43 29.78
C ARG A 6 11.04 23.14 29.09
N THR A 7 10.27 24.19 28.85
CA THR A 7 9.18 24.24 27.88
C THR A 7 9.76 24.22 26.46
N GLY A 8 9.73 23.08 25.80
CA GLY A 8 10.17 22.96 24.41
C GLY A 8 9.45 21.80 23.73
N GLY A 9 8.24 22.05 23.23
CA GLY A 9 7.46 21.05 22.51
C GLY A 9 5.95 21.17 22.61
N GLN A 10 5.39 22.37 22.68
CA GLN A 10 3.95 22.59 22.52
C GLN A 10 3.72 23.83 21.67
N THR A 11 3.79 23.70 20.34
CA THR A 11 3.31 24.75 19.45
C THR A 11 2.92 24.15 18.11
N ALA A 12 1.69 23.65 18.03
CA ALA A 12 0.81 23.65 16.85
C ALA A 12 -0.34 22.64 17.03
N LEU A 13 -1.22 22.88 18.01
CA LEU A 13 -2.49 22.16 18.10
C LEU A 13 -3.54 23.16 18.55
N THR A 14 -4.33 23.65 17.59
CA THR A 14 -5.80 23.81 17.63
C THR A 14 -6.25 24.96 16.73
N THR A 15 -6.73 24.61 15.54
CA THR A 15 -7.89 25.29 14.96
C THR A 15 -8.90 24.20 14.65
N ALA A 16 -9.66 23.82 15.68
CA ALA A 16 -10.75 22.86 15.54
C ALA A 16 -11.94 23.60 14.89
N MET A 17 -12.34 23.18 13.69
CA MET A 17 -13.63 23.56 13.12
C MET A 17 -14.74 22.73 13.78
N ALA A 18 -15.93 23.30 13.90
CA ALA A 18 -17.05 22.95 14.79
C ALA A 18 -17.63 21.50 14.77
N HIS A 19 -17.03 20.53 14.08
CA HIS A 19 -17.50 19.14 13.99
C HIS A 19 -16.39 18.09 14.05
N THR A 20 -15.25 18.42 14.67
CA THR A 20 -14.10 17.51 14.78
C THR A 20 -13.98 16.97 16.20
N THR A 21 -14.08 15.65 16.38
CA THR A 21 -13.74 15.01 17.64
C THR A 21 -12.28 14.56 17.57
N ALA A 22 -11.41 15.34 18.19
CA ALA A 22 -9.98 15.02 18.33
C ALA A 22 -9.53 15.21 19.78
N GLN A 23 -8.74 14.26 20.29
CA GLN A 23 -8.24 14.26 21.66
C GLN A 23 -6.78 13.84 21.70
N THR A 24 -5.98 14.48 22.54
CA THR A 24 -4.61 14.04 22.79
C THR A 24 -4.61 13.16 24.03
N ARG A 25 -4.13 11.92 23.89
CA ARG A 25 -3.94 10.99 25.00
C ARG A 25 -2.74 11.40 25.87
N PRO A 26 -2.66 10.92 27.12
CA PRO A 26 -1.52 11.19 28.00
C PRO A 26 -0.16 10.75 27.44
N ASP A 27 -0.14 9.78 26.52
CA ASP A 27 1.06 9.31 25.83
C ASP A 27 1.47 10.20 24.65
N GLY A 28 0.77 11.32 24.40
CA GLY A 28 1.03 12.24 23.30
C GLY A 28 0.37 11.85 21.97
N THR A 29 -0.42 10.77 21.93
CA THR A 29 -1.15 10.35 20.72
C THR A 29 -2.33 11.27 20.44
N LEU A 30 -2.39 11.85 19.24
CA LEU A 30 -3.56 12.55 18.73
C LEU A 30 -4.55 11.53 18.14
N VAL A 31 -5.66 11.31 18.83
CA VAL A 31 -6.76 10.49 18.34
C VAL A 31 -7.77 11.37 17.63
N VAL A 32 -8.09 11.05 16.39
CA VAL A 32 -9.14 11.71 15.60
C VAL A 32 -10.24 10.71 15.32
N SER A 33 -11.43 10.93 15.87
CA SER A 33 -12.54 9.98 15.74
C SER A 33 -13.66 10.44 14.83
N SER A 34 -13.73 11.74 14.52
CA SER A 34 -14.63 12.29 13.51
C SER A 34 -14.12 13.63 12.98
N GLY A 35 -14.66 14.05 11.84
CA GLY A 35 -14.34 15.35 11.24
C GLY A 35 -12.96 15.38 10.59
N THR A 36 -12.36 16.57 10.52
CA THR A 36 -11.09 16.79 9.81
C THR A 36 -10.12 17.59 10.67
N VAL A 37 -8.94 17.02 10.93
CA VAL A 37 -7.80 17.75 11.49
C VAL A 37 -6.89 18.17 10.35
N THR A 38 -6.50 19.44 10.31
CA THR A 38 -5.69 20.00 9.23
C THR A 38 -4.31 20.46 9.72
N PHE A 39 -3.26 20.09 9.00
CA PHE A 39 -1.91 20.65 9.14
C PHE A 39 -1.44 21.26 7.83
N ARG A 40 -0.77 22.42 7.90
CA ARG A 40 -0.26 23.12 6.71
C ARG A 40 1.15 23.65 6.95
N ASN A 41 2.00 23.55 5.95
CA ASN A 41 3.34 24.16 5.88
C ASN A 41 4.16 23.94 7.17
N THR A 42 4.18 22.70 7.65
CA THR A 42 4.77 22.36 8.95
C THR A 42 5.45 20.99 8.92
N THR A 43 6.25 20.71 9.95
CA THR A 43 6.80 19.40 10.22
C THR A 43 6.14 18.81 11.45
N LEU A 44 5.49 17.65 11.31
CA LEU A 44 5.03 16.87 12.44
C LEU A 44 6.16 15.97 12.91
N SER A 45 6.60 16.13 14.17
CA SER A 45 7.66 15.33 14.77
C SER A 45 7.25 14.79 16.13
N GLY A 46 7.62 13.55 16.40
CA GLY A 46 7.30 12.85 17.66
C GLY A 46 5.80 12.67 17.89
N THR A 47 5.00 12.78 16.82
CA THR A 47 3.54 12.74 16.91
C THR A 47 3.04 11.40 16.42
N THR A 48 2.19 10.75 17.22
CA THR A 48 1.37 9.64 16.75
C THR A 48 -0.03 10.16 16.48
N VAL A 49 -0.53 9.97 15.25
CA VAL A 49 -1.92 10.29 14.88
C VAL A 49 -2.67 8.98 14.65
N GLN A 50 -3.72 8.75 15.44
CA GLN A 50 -4.60 7.59 15.30
C GLN A 50 -5.95 8.04 14.75
N LEU A 51 -6.33 7.50 13.59
CA LEU A 51 -7.63 7.69 12.97
C LEU A 51 -8.56 6.57 13.44
N VAL A 52 -9.65 6.94 14.12
CA VAL A 52 -10.57 6.00 14.78
C VAL A 52 -12.01 6.35 14.42
N GLY A 53 -12.45 6.00 13.22
CA GLY A 53 -13.88 6.08 12.87
C GLY A 53 -14.31 4.94 11.96
N THR A 54 -15.55 4.98 11.51
CA THR A 54 -16.17 3.91 10.71
C THR A 54 -15.95 4.12 9.21
N GLU A 55 -16.13 3.06 8.42
CA GLU A 55 -16.07 3.16 6.94
C GLU A 55 -17.07 4.18 6.37
N THR A 56 -18.24 4.30 6.99
CA THR A 56 -19.30 5.21 6.57
C THR A 56 -19.04 6.67 6.96
N ALA A 57 -18.15 6.92 7.91
CA ALA A 57 -17.81 8.25 8.38
C ALA A 57 -16.34 8.32 8.84
N PRO A 58 -15.37 8.12 7.93
CA PRO A 58 -13.97 8.04 8.31
C PRO A 58 -13.43 9.43 8.70
N PRO A 59 -12.77 9.58 9.86
CA PRO A 59 -12.05 10.80 10.20
C PRO A 59 -10.95 11.09 9.19
N THR A 60 -10.69 12.37 8.98
CA THR A 60 -9.69 12.83 8.02
C THR A 60 -8.54 13.58 8.68
N LEU A 61 -7.32 13.18 8.36
CA LEU A 61 -6.13 14.00 8.53
C LEU A 61 -5.82 14.69 7.20
N ALA A 62 -6.05 15.99 7.11
CA ALA A 62 -5.74 16.79 5.94
C ALA A 62 -4.36 17.43 6.09
N ILE A 63 -3.48 17.24 5.11
CA ILE A 63 -2.15 17.82 5.09
C ILE A 63 -1.87 18.61 3.80
N SER A 64 -1.10 19.68 3.93
CA SER A 64 -0.64 20.49 2.80
C SER A 64 0.73 21.09 3.06
N GLY A 65 1.75 20.77 2.25
CA GLY A 65 3.10 21.27 2.53
C GLY A 65 3.71 20.67 3.80
N VAL A 66 3.28 19.46 4.20
CA VAL A 66 3.67 18.86 5.48
C VAL A 66 4.78 17.83 5.30
N THR A 67 5.72 17.84 6.25
CA THR A 67 6.67 16.73 6.45
C THR A 67 6.29 15.93 7.70
N LEU A 68 6.04 14.64 7.54
CA LEU A 68 5.96 13.70 8.65
C LEU A 68 7.38 13.24 8.96
N ALA A 69 7.96 13.67 10.08
CA ALA A 69 9.33 13.31 10.46
C ALA A 69 9.47 11.81 10.76
N ARG A 70 10.71 11.33 10.87
CA ARG A 70 11.04 9.90 11.06
C ARG A 70 10.39 9.27 12.30
N ASN A 71 10.17 10.07 13.34
CA ASN A 71 9.56 9.66 14.61
C ASN A 71 8.05 9.93 14.66
N THR A 72 7.41 10.13 13.51
CA THR A 72 5.97 10.35 13.39
C THR A 72 5.29 9.10 12.85
N SER A 73 4.13 8.78 13.41
CA SER A 73 3.29 7.68 12.94
C SER A 73 1.89 8.19 12.67
N VAL A 74 1.31 7.82 11.53
CA VAL A 74 -0.10 8.10 11.20
C VAL A 74 -0.76 6.76 10.87
N GLY A 75 -1.89 6.45 11.46
CA GLY A 75 -2.57 5.22 11.08
C GLY A 75 -3.99 5.05 11.54
N ALA A 76 -4.68 4.14 10.85
CA ALA A 76 -5.94 3.57 11.27
C ALA A 76 -5.64 2.17 11.81
N THR A 77 -5.62 2.01 13.12
CA THR A 77 -5.24 0.73 13.75
C THR A 77 -6.23 0.28 14.80
N ASN A 78 -6.67 -0.97 14.68
CA ASN A 78 -7.42 -1.69 15.71
C ASN A 78 -6.48 -2.55 16.56
N TYR A 79 -6.53 -2.38 17.89
CA TYR A 79 -5.83 -3.24 18.86
C TYR A 79 -6.75 -3.89 19.88
N SER A 80 -8.07 -3.82 19.68
CA SER A 80 -9.02 -4.18 20.71
C SER A 80 -9.81 -5.44 20.35
N TYR A 81 -9.68 -6.47 21.19
CA TYR A 81 -10.54 -7.66 21.27
C TYR A 81 -11.94 -7.32 21.83
N VAL A 82 -12.49 -6.14 21.53
CA VAL A 82 -13.83 -5.79 22.01
C VAL A 82 -14.83 -6.32 20.99
N PRO A 83 -15.75 -7.21 21.39
CA PRO A 83 -16.81 -7.66 20.51
C PRO A 83 -17.80 -6.51 20.38
N THR A 84 -17.63 -5.62 19.38
CA THR A 84 -18.71 -5.02 18.56
C THR A 84 -18.26 -3.76 17.77
N GLN A 85 -18.64 -3.79 16.49
CA GLN A 85 -19.01 -2.68 15.58
C GLN A 85 -18.01 -1.70 14.96
N TYR A 86 -16.78 -1.50 15.44
CA TYR A 86 -15.89 -0.51 14.80
C TYR A 86 -14.94 -1.15 13.77
N VAL A 87 -15.20 -0.92 12.48
CA VAL A 87 -14.10 -0.92 11.49
C VAL A 87 -13.29 0.34 11.75
N PHE A 88 -11.96 0.26 11.83
CA PHE A 88 -11.11 1.41 11.97
C PHE A 88 -10.74 1.92 10.59
N ALA A 89 -11.49 2.91 10.11
CA ALA A 89 -11.25 3.58 8.85
C ALA A 89 -10.71 4.99 9.10
N GLY A 90 -9.84 5.45 8.20
CA GLY A 90 -9.32 6.81 8.21
C GLY A 90 -8.93 7.29 6.82
N THR A 91 -8.96 8.60 6.62
CA THR A 91 -8.48 9.23 5.39
C THR A 91 -7.30 10.15 5.69
N LEU A 92 -6.19 9.97 5.00
CA LEU A 92 -5.10 10.94 4.90
C LEU A 92 -5.25 11.70 3.58
N ARG A 93 -5.73 12.94 3.65
CA ARG A 93 -5.90 13.79 2.46
C ARG A 93 -4.68 14.69 2.28
N ALA A 94 -3.83 14.37 1.31
CA ALA A 94 -2.61 15.10 1.02
C ALA A 94 -2.78 16.03 -0.18
N SER A 95 -2.67 17.34 0.03
CA SER A 95 -2.74 18.36 -1.02
C SER A 95 -1.38 19.03 -1.23
N GLY A 96 -1.03 19.38 -2.47
CA GLY A 96 0.27 19.96 -2.79
C GLY A 96 1.43 18.97 -2.60
N GLN A 97 2.57 19.47 -2.11
CA GLN A 97 3.79 18.69 -1.90
C GLN A 97 3.87 18.23 -0.44
N ASN A 98 3.92 16.93 -0.19
CA ASN A 98 4.04 16.40 1.17
C ASN A 98 5.13 15.31 1.20
N THR A 99 5.77 15.14 2.36
CA THR A 99 6.83 14.14 2.54
C THR A 99 6.54 13.27 3.76
N ASN A 100 6.55 11.96 3.59
CA ASN A 100 6.61 10.99 4.67
C ASN A 100 8.04 10.50 4.89
N LEU A 101 8.62 10.76 6.06
CA LEU A 101 9.87 10.17 6.53
C LEU A 101 9.64 9.13 7.64
N GLY A 102 8.43 9.09 8.22
CA GLY A 102 8.04 8.21 9.30
C GLY A 102 7.22 7.02 8.80
N THR A 103 6.21 6.64 9.57
CA THR A 103 5.37 5.47 9.28
C THR A 103 3.93 5.88 9.05
N ILE A 104 3.36 5.40 7.95
CA ILE A 104 1.92 5.43 7.69
C ILE A 104 1.43 3.99 7.71
N ARG A 105 0.38 3.69 8.46
CA ARG A 105 -0.05 2.29 8.63
C ARG A 105 -1.56 2.10 8.71
N ALA A 106 -2.02 1.00 8.14
CA ALA A 106 -3.33 0.44 8.38
C ALA A 106 -3.13 -0.95 8.96
N ASP A 107 -3.72 -1.26 10.11
CA ASP A 107 -3.46 -2.54 10.77
C ASP A 107 -4.65 -2.95 11.64
N SER A 108 -4.84 -4.24 11.84
CA SER A 108 -5.88 -4.78 12.71
C SER A 108 -5.45 -6.09 13.32
N THR A 109 -5.77 -6.25 14.59
CA THR A 109 -5.67 -7.54 15.28
C THR A 109 -6.97 -8.35 15.18
N ASP A 110 -8.03 -7.79 14.59
CA ASP A 110 -9.34 -8.45 14.42
C ASP A 110 -9.45 -9.05 13.01
N PHE A 111 -9.67 -10.37 12.96
CA PHE A 111 -9.77 -11.14 11.72
C PHE A 111 -11.02 -10.84 10.91
N GLN A 112 -12.06 -10.30 11.56
CA GLN A 112 -13.33 -9.99 10.92
C GLN A 112 -13.35 -8.56 10.35
N ARG A 113 -12.36 -7.73 10.71
CA ARG A 113 -12.38 -6.29 10.41
C ARG A 113 -10.98 -5.79 10.10
N ALA A 114 -10.73 -5.51 8.83
CA ALA A 114 -9.48 -4.91 8.42
C ALA A 114 -9.36 -3.46 8.94
N GLY A 115 -8.15 -3.05 9.30
CA GLY A 115 -7.86 -1.64 9.52
C GLY A 115 -7.72 -0.97 8.16
N GLN A 116 -8.49 0.07 7.88
CA GLN A 116 -8.56 0.69 6.56
C GLN A 116 -7.98 2.10 6.59
N LEU A 117 -6.99 2.35 5.74
CA LEU A 117 -6.46 3.69 5.54
C LEU A 117 -6.47 4.06 4.06
N ARG A 118 -7.16 5.14 3.75
CA ARG A 118 -7.14 5.75 2.43
C ARG A 118 -6.23 6.96 2.42
N ILE A 119 -5.31 7.04 1.46
CA ILE A 119 -4.44 8.19 1.22
C ILE A 119 -4.90 8.84 -0.08
N ASP A 120 -5.55 10.01 0.01
CA ASP A 120 -6.02 10.79 -1.14
C ASP A 120 -5.00 11.87 -1.51
N ILE A 121 -4.37 11.76 -2.68
CA ILE A 121 -3.45 12.77 -3.21
C ILE A 121 -4.28 13.75 -4.05
N ALA A 122 -4.64 14.89 -3.45
CA ALA A 122 -5.78 15.72 -3.84
C ALA A 122 -5.43 17.08 -4.45
N ALA A 123 -4.40 17.16 -5.30
CA ALA A 123 -4.12 18.37 -6.07
C ALA A 123 -3.63 18.04 -7.48
N ALA A 124 -3.98 18.86 -8.47
CA ALA A 124 -3.41 18.75 -9.81
C ALA A 124 -1.89 18.93 -9.73
N GLY A 125 -1.12 17.91 -10.13
CA GLY A 125 0.34 17.89 -9.94
C GLY A 125 0.80 17.79 -8.48
N GLY A 126 -0.11 17.48 -7.55
CA GLY A 126 0.21 17.16 -6.17
C GLY A 126 1.06 15.89 -6.10
N GLN A 127 2.10 15.93 -5.27
CA GLN A 127 2.98 14.78 -5.09
C GLN A 127 3.10 14.45 -3.61
N PHE A 128 2.81 13.19 -3.30
CA PHE A 128 3.08 12.62 -1.99
C PHE A 128 4.39 11.83 -2.08
N THR A 129 5.43 12.30 -1.39
CA THR A 129 6.74 11.66 -1.42
C THR A 129 6.88 10.73 -0.21
N ASN A 130 6.94 9.43 -0.45
CA ASN A 130 7.28 8.45 0.58
C ASN A 130 8.78 8.19 0.61
N ARG A 131 9.43 8.46 1.74
CA ARG A 131 10.83 8.12 2.05
C ARG A 131 10.97 7.30 3.34
N GLY A 132 9.87 7.15 4.08
CA GLY A 132 9.75 6.23 5.21
C GLY A 132 9.02 4.96 4.78
N THR A 133 8.05 4.55 5.59
CA THR A 133 7.26 3.33 5.38
C THR A 133 5.78 3.66 5.25
N ILE A 134 5.13 3.07 4.25
CA ILE A 134 3.67 2.90 4.21
C ILE A 134 3.43 1.40 4.37
N THR A 135 2.57 0.97 5.30
CA THR A 135 2.36 -0.47 5.53
C THR A 135 0.91 -0.83 5.79
N SER A 136 0.40 -1.80 5.04
CA SER A 136 -0.73 -2.60 5.51
C SER A 136 -0.16 -3.70 6.41
N GLY A 137 -0.60 -3.74 7.67
CA GLY A 137 -0.44 -4.92 8.51
C GLY A 137 -1.21 -6.10 7.92
N ARG A 138 -1.11 -7.27 8.55
CA ARG A 138 -1.66 -8.53 8.01
C ARG A 138 -3.16 -8.49 7.70
N MET A 139 -3.91 -7.76 8.52
CA MET A 139 -5.34 -7.49 8.32
C MET A 139 -5.55 -5.99 8.08
N GLY A 140 -4.63 -5.36 7.37
CA GLY A 140 -4.70 -3.94 7.02
C GLY A 140 -4.99 -3.77 5.54
N ASP A 141 -5.75 -2.73 5.23
CA ASP A 141 -6.01 -2.29 3.86
C ASP A 141 -5.50 -0.87 3.70
N ILE A 142 -4.57 -0.68 2.76
CA ILE A 142 -4.16 0.65 2.33
C ILE A 142 -4.64 0.90 0.91
N THR A 143 -5.32 2.03 0.70
CA THR A 143 -5.61 2.55 -0.63
C THR A 143 -4.87 3.85 -0.85
N VAL A 144 -4.03 3.95 -1.88
CA VAL A 144 -3.43 5.21 -2.33
C VAL A 144 -4.14 5.66 -3.60
N HIS A 145 -4.91 6.73 -3.47
CA HIS A 145 -5.77 7.25 -4.52
C HIS A 145 -5.27 8.57 -5.10
N ALA A 146 -5.21 8.67 -6.42
CA ALA A 146 -5.02 9.92 -7.14
C ALA A 146 -6.37 10.67 -7.27
N ALA A 147 -6.70 11.46 -6.25
CA ALA A 147 -7.93 12.25 -6.21
C ALA A 147 -7.99 13.41 -7.22
N ALA A 148 -6.91 13.66 -7.97
CA ALA A 148 -6.85 14.68 -9.01
C ALA A 148 -5.95 14.22 -10.16
N THR A 149 -6.24 14.70 -11.38
CA THR A 149 -5.42 14.42 -12.57
C THR A 149 -3.97 14.87 -12.34
N GLY A 150 -3.03 13.98 -12.66
CA GLY A 150 -1.61 14.25 -12.49
C GLY A 150 -1.09 14.16 -11.05
N ALA A 151 -1.91 13.74 -10.09
CA ALA A 151 -1.45 13.38 -8.75
C ALA A 151 -0.52 12.16 -8.80
N ARG A 152 0.58 12.20 -8.04
CA ARG A 152 1.63 11.15 -8.07
C ARG A 152 2.07 10.72 -6.68
N LEU A 153 2.37 9.45 -6.55
CA LEU A 153 3.09 8.88 -5.41
C LEU A 153 4.58 8.77 -5.80
N ALA A 154 5.44 9.55 -5.17
CA ALA A 154 6.89 9.39 -5.31
C ALA A 154 7.40 8.47 -4.20
N ASN A 155 7.42 7.17 -4.46
CA ASN A 155 7.94 6.17 -3.54
C ASN A 155 9.46 6.03 -3.69
N ASN A 156 10.18 6.47 -2.66
CA ASN A 156 11.63 6.37 -2.47
C ASN A 156 11.97 5.65 -1.15
N GLY A 157 10.98 5.08 -0.48
CA GLY A 157 11.11 4.32 0.75
C GLY A 157 10.57 2.91 0.56
N VAL A 158 9.78 2.45 1.53
CA VAL A 158 9.16 1.13 1.50
C VAL A 158 7.64 1.27 1.51
N ILE A 159 6.97 0.49 0.68
CA ILE A 159 5.56 0.14 0.81
C ILE A 159 5.53 -1.34 1.18
N ASP A 160 5.02 -1.66 2.36
CA ASP A 160 5.08 -2.99 2.96
C ASP A 160 3.68 -3.58 3.05
N VAL A 161 3.39 -4.54 2.18
CA VAL A 161 2.05 -5.10 1.95
C VAL A 161 1.90 -6.38 2.76
N GLY A 162 1.26 -6.31 3.92
CA GLY A 162 0.97 -7.47 4.76
C GLY A 162 -0.44 -8.04 4.54
N GLY A 163 -1.41 -7.16 4.35
CA GLY A 163 -2.80 -7.50 4.01
C GLY A 163 -3.07 -7.09 2.57
N HIS A 164 -3.89 -6.07 2.36
CA HIS A 164 -4.21 -5.57 1.03
C HIS A 164 -3.66 -4.16 0.81
N ALA A 165 -3.20 -3.90 -0.41
CA ALA A 165 -2.82 -2.58 -0.88
C ALA A 165 -3.40 -2.33 -2.28
N THR A 166 -4.06 -1.20 -2.46
CA THR A 166 -4.52 -0.73 -3.78
C THR A 166 -3.88 0.61 -4.09
N ILE A 167 -3.28 0.74 -5.27
CA ILE A 167 -2.62 1.97 -5.72
C ILE A 167 -3.12 2.30 -7.12
N ASP A 168 -3.95 3.33 -7.24
CA ASP A 168 -4.37 3.86 -8.56
C ASP A 168 -3.59 5.11 -8.98
N ALA A 169 -2.84 5.70 -8.05
CA ALA A 169 -1.93 6.79 -8.35
C ALA A 169 -0.73 6.30 -9.17
N SER A 170 -0.21 7.16 -10.05
CA SER A 170 1.06 6.88 -10.73
C SER A 170 2.20 6.86 -9.70
N VAL A 171 2.96 5.76 -9.69
CA VAL A 171 4.08 5.54 -8.78
C VAL A 171 5.40 5.84 -9.49
N ILE A 172 6.17 6.76 -8.95
CA ILE A 172 7.50 7.15 -9.44
C ILE A 172 8.55 7.03 -8.32
N GLY A 173 9.82 7.25 -8.66
CA GLY A 173 10.93 7.18 -7.70
C GLY A 173 11.68 5.85 -7.75
N THR A 174 12.45 5.55 -6.72
CA THR A 174 13.36 4.39 -6.66
C THR A 174 13.14 3.48 -5.45
N GLY A 175 11.94 3.50 -4.89
CA GLY A 175 11.58 2.73 -3.70
C GLY A 175 11.21 1.28 -3.99
N THR A 176 10.93 0.55 -2.91
CA THR A 176 10.50 -0.84 -2.95
C THR A 176 9.05 -0.94 -2.51
N ILE A 177 8.28 -1.75 -3.22
CA ILE A 177 7.01 -2.29 -2.75
C ILE A 177 7.27 -3.78 -2.48
N ARG A 178 7.09 -4.22 -1.25
CA ARG A 178 7.35 -5.62 -0.88
C ARG A 178 6.10 -6.21 -0.25
N PHE A 179 5.89 -7.48 -0.50
CA PHE A 179 4.96 -8.27 0.28
C PHE A 179 5.61 -8.67 1.60
N GLN A 180 4.82 -8.83 2.65
CA GLN A 180 5.25 -9.51 3.87
C GLN A 180 5.11 -11.02 3.68
N GLN A 181 5.77 -11.83 4.50
CA GLN A 181 5.53 -13.27 4.41
C GLN A 181 4.08 -13.59 4.76
N ALA A 182 3.43 -14.39 3.90
CA ALA A 182 2.19 -15.05 4.25
C ALA A 182 2.37 -15.77 5.59
N THR A 183 1.38 -15.66 6.49
CA THR A 183 1.45 -16.31 7.80
C THR A 183 0.14 -17.00 8.15
N PRO A 184 0.19 -18.18 8.78
CA PRO A 184 -1.01 -18.86 9.24
C PRO A 184 -1.68 -18.03 10.33
N LEU A 185 -2.97 -17.81 10.16
CA LEU A 185 -3.80 -16.98 11.00
C LEU A 185 -5.12 -17.74 11.22
N HIS A 186 -5.27 -18.36 12.39
CA HIS A 186 -6.42 -19.19 12.78
C HIS A 186 -6.86 -20.26 11.75
N GLY A 187 -5.89 -20.94 11.12
CA GLY A 187 -6.17 -21.99 10.14
C GLY A 187 -6.40 -21.50 8.72
N PHE A 188 -6.33 -20.19 8.47
CA PHE A 188 -6.33 -19.57 7.15
C PHE A 188 -4.94 -18.99 6.84
N VAL A 189 -4.55 -19.01 5.57
CA VAL A 189 -3.36 -18.29 5.09
C VAL A 189 -3.84 -16.94 4.60
N ALA A 190 -3.48 -15.87 5.31
CA ALA A 190 -3.69 -14.51 4.82
C ALA A 190 -2.63 -14.22 3.76
N THR A 191 -3.05 -14.21 2.49
CA THR A 191 -2.19 -13.89 1.34
C THR A 191 -2.15 -12.38 1.12
N PRO A 192 -0.97 -11.76 1.19
CA PRO A 192 -0.81 -10.37 0.82
C PRO A 192 -1.22 -10.10 -0.62
N ASN A 193 -1.94 -9.00 -0.85
CA ASN A 193 -2.36 -8.61 -2.19
C ASN A 193 -2.01 -7.16 -2.49
N LEU A 194 -1.41 -6.92 -3.65
CA LEU A 194 -1.15 -5.60 -4.18
C LEU A 194 -1.86 -5.43 -5.52
N THR A 195 -2.76 -4.46 -5.61
CA THR A 195 -3.37 -4.05 -6.88
C THR A 195 -2.81 -2.69 -7.31
N THR A 196 -2.29 -2.63 -8.53
CA THR A 196 -1.81 -1.38 -9.17
C THR A 196 -2.59 -1.12 -10.45
N THR A 197 -3.34 -0.02 -10.50
CA THR A 197 -4.07 0.40 -11.71
C THR A 197 -3.49 1.67 -12.32
N GLY A 198 -2.72 2.43 -11.54
CA GLY A 198 -1.87 3.51 -12.04
C GLY A 198 -0.57 3.00 -12.68
N ALA A 199 0.13 3.87 -13.41
CA ALA A 199 1.45 3.58 -13.95
C ALA A 199 2.47 3.30 -12.83
N VAL A 200 3.41 2.38 -13.07
CA VAL A 200 4.49 2.05 -12.12
C VAL A 200 5.84 2.28 -12.79
N GLY A 201 6.58 3.27 -12.33
CA GLY A 201 7.84 3.69 -12.94
C GLY A 201 8.98 2.66 -12.81
N SER A 202 9.93 2.73 -13.74
CA SER A 202 11.02 1.75 -13.88
C SER A 202 12.06 1.73 -12.76
N GLY A 203 12.03 2.72 -11.86
CA GLY A 203 12.85 2.75 -10.65
C GLY A 203 12.25 1.95 -9.49
N GLN A 204 10.97 1.56 -9.57
CA GLN A 204 10.33 0.77 -8.52
C GLN A 204 10.76 -0.69 -8.58
N THR A 205 10.88 -1.31 -7.41
CA THR A 205 11.03 -2.77 -7.28
C THR A 205 9.79 -3.34 -6.58
N ILE A 206 9.17 -4.36 -7.17
CA ILE A 206 8.13 -5.17 -6.54
C ILE A 206 8.78 -6.47 -6.07
N ARG A 207 8.74 -6.73 -4.76
CA ARG A 207 9.41 -7.87 -4.15
C ARG A 207 8.42 -8.85 -3.54
N PHE A 208 8.37 -10.03 -4.12
CA PHE A 208 7.70 -11.21 -3.61
C PHE A 208 8.53 -11.87 -2.50
N LEU A 209 7.83 -12.46 -1.54
CA LEU A 209 8.37 -13.28 -0.46
C LEU A 209 7.71 -14.67 -0.40
N GLY A 210 6.71 -14.93 -1.24
CA GLY A 210 6.15 -16.26 -1.51
C GLY A 210 4.69 -16.41 -1.08
N GLY A 211 3.85 -16.86 -2.01
CA GLY A 211 2.41 -16.97 -1.85
C GLY A 211 1.70 -15.63 -1.95
N ASP A 212 2.24 -14.70 -2.74
CA ASP A 212 1.75 -13.32 -2.87
C ASP A 212 1.01 -13.08 -4.18
N ASP A 213 0.10 -12.11 -4.17
CA ASP A 213 -0.68 -11.72 -5.34
C ASP A 213 -0.38 -10.29 -5.79
N LEU A 214 0.11 -10.14 -7.02
CA LEU A 214 0.23 -8.85 -7.71
C LEU A 214 -0.85 -8.73 -8.78
N ARG A 215 -1.65 -7.68 -8.75
CA ARG A 215 -2.64 -7.37 -9.79
C ARG A 215 -2.26 -6.09 -10.53
N ILE A 216 -2.22 -6.17 -11.85
CA ILE A 216 -1.79 -5.08 -12.73
C ILE A 216 -2.96 -4.71 -13.65
N GLY A 217 -3.46 -3.48 -13.52
CA GLY A 217 -4.54 -2.95 -14.36
C GLY A 217 -4.06 -2.08 -15.53
N ASN A 218 -2.86 -1.49 -15.47
CA ASN A 218 -2.26 -0.77 -16.59
C ASN A 218 -0.94 -1.46 -16.99
N LEU A 219 -1.07 -2.54 -17.76
CA LEU A 219 0.08 -3.34 -18.18
C LEU A 219 1.07 -2.58 -19.06
N ARG A 220 0.59 -1.62 -19.86
CA ARG A 220 1.42 -0.84 -20.79
C ARG A 220 2.40 0.06 -20.06
N ASP A 221 1.96 0.70 -18.96
CA ASP A 221 2.75 1.66 -18.18
C ASP A 221 3.30 1.05 -16.88
N PHE A 222 3.28 -0.27 -16.75
CA PHE A 222 3.94 -0.99 -15.68
C PHE A 222 5.40 -1.28 -16.09
N HIS A 223 6.34 -0.62 -15.43
CA HIS A 223 7.77 -0.72 -15.73
C HIS A 223 8.63 -1.14 -14.54
N GLY A 224 8.01 -1.38 -13.38
CA GLY A 224 8.68 -1.83 -12.17
C GLY A 224 9.43 -3.15 -12.36
N LEU A 225 10.51 -3.32 -11.62
CA LEU A 225 11.27 -4.57 -11.57
C LEU A 225 10.61 -5.55 -10.60
N ILE A 226 10.17 -6.70 -11.08
CA ILE A 226 9.62 -7.78 -10.26
C ILE A 226 10.79 -8.64 -9.76
N SER A 227 10.79 -8.99 -8.48
CA SER A 227 11.86 -9.80 -7.87
C SER A 227 11.28 -10.80 -6.88
N GLY A 228 11.93 -11.95 -6.75
CA GLY A 228 11.56 -12.98 -5.77
C GLY A 228 10.32 -13.81 -6.15
N PHE A 229 9.77 -13.64 -7.36
CA PHE A 229 8.64 -14.40 -7.86
C PHE A 229 8.99 -15.90 -7.90
N SER A 230 8.16 -16.75 -7.29
CA SER A 230 8.45 -18.17 -7.03
C SER A 230 7.18 -19.03 -7.00
N ALA A 231 7.24 -20.23 -7.57
CA ALA A 231 6.23 -21.28 -7.38
C ALA A 231 6.22 -21.91 -5.98
N THR A 232 7.28 -21.68 -5.19
CA THR A 232 7.46 -22.31 -3.89
C THR A 232 7.43 -21.27 -2.78
N SER A 233 6.47 -21.45 -1.86
CA SER A 233 6.40 -20.70 -0.61
C SER A 233 6.37 -21.66 0.58
N VAL A 234 6.55 -21.10 1.77
CA VAL A 234 6.56 -21.84 3.05
C VAL A 234 5.24 -22.59 3.30
N PHE A 235 4.16 -22.25 2.57
CA PHE A 235 2.82 -22.82 2.72
C PHE A 235 2.25 -23.42 1.43
N HIS A 236 3.07 -23.69 0.41
CA HIS A 236 2.64 -24.20 -0.90
C HIS A 236 1.67 -23.29 -1.68
N ALA A 237 1.48 -22.03 -1.25
CA ALA A 237 0.83 -21.02 -2.06
C ALA A 237 1.80 -20.55 -3.15
N GLN A 238 1.33 -20.48 -4.39
CA GLN A 238 2.10 -19.98 -5.53
C GLN A 238 2.01 -18.45 -5.58
N ASP A 239 3.04 -17.80 -6.08
CA ASP A 239 2.93 -16.38 -6.44
C ASP A 239 2.08 -16.22 -7.70
N HIS A 240 1.24 -15.19 -7.70
CA HIS A 240 0.36 -14.88 -8.83
C HIS A 240 0.58 -13.46 -9.32
N ILE A 241 0.56 -13.30 -10.65
CA ILE A 241 0.42 -11.99 -11.30
C ILE A 241 -0.85 -11.99 -12.15
N ASP A 242 -1.87 -11.26 -11.71
CA ASP A 242 -3.11 -11.08 -12.46
C ASP A 242 -3.05 -9.83 -13.35
N LEU A 243 -3.41 -10.00 -14.62
CA LEU A 243 -3.44 -8.94 -15.64
C LEU A 243 -4.90 -8.52 -15.87
N LEU A 244 -5.35 -7.52 -15.12
CA LEU A 244 -6.75 -7.14 -15.05
C LEU A 244 -7.24 -6.53 -16.37
N GLY A 245 -8.33 -7.08 -16.92
CA GLY A 245 -8.93 -6.60 -18.17
C GLY A 245 -8.12 -6.90 -19.43
N HIS A 246 -7.09 -7.74 -19.33
CA HIS A 246 -6.26 -8.17 -20.46
C HIS A 246 -6.51 -9.65 -20.78
N ASN A 247 -6.68 -9.95 -22.06
CA ASN A 247 -6.75 -11.31 -22.60
C ASN A 247 -5.45 -11.66 -23.31
N ILE A 248 -4.44 -12.07 -22.54
CA ILE A 248 -3.13 -12.41 -23.08
C ILE A 248 -3.18 -13.78 -23.74
N THR A 249 -2.88 -13.81 -25.04
CA THR A 249 -2.90 -15.03 -25.84
C THR A 249 -1.52 -15.69 -25.96
N ALA A 250 -0.44 -14.94 -25.71
CA ALA A 250 0.92 -15.48 -25.75
C ALA A 250 1.88 -14.70 -24.85
N ALA A 251 2.88 -15.41 -24.32
CA ALA A 251 3.97 -14.85 -23.54
C ALA A 251 5.31 -15.36 -24.06
N ARG A 252 6.34 -14.49 -24.07
CA ARG A 252 7.70 -14.86 -24.44
C ARG A 252 8.69 -14.24 -23.46
N PHE A 253 9.46 -15.09 -22.78
CA PHE A 253 10.51 -14.63 -21.87
C PHE A 253 11.87 -14.62 -22.57
N ALA A 254 12.59 -13.50 -22.46
CA ALA A 254 13.98 -13.40 -22.91
C ALA A 254 14.70 -12.28 -22.14
N ASN A 255 15.96 -12.53 -21.75
CA ASN A 255 16.83 -11.52 -21.12
C ASN A 255 16.19 -10.81 -19.92
N GLY A 256 15.50 -11.56 -19.05
CA GLY A 256 14.84 -10.98 -17.87
C GLY A 256 13.54 -10.24 -18.17
N VAL A 257 12.99 -10.33 -19.39
CA VAL A 257 11.77 -9.63 -19.79
C VAL A 257 10.74 -10.61 -20.33
N LEU A 258 9.55 -10.61 -19.73
CA LEU A 258 8.37 -11.30 -20.23
C LEU A 258 7.59 -10.35 -21.13
N THR A 259 7.56 -10.63 -22.43
CA THR A 259 6.76 -9.89 -23.40
C THR A 259 5.40 -10.57 -23.56
N LEU A 260 4.32 -9.81 -23.34
CA LEU A 260 2.95 -10.30 -23.35
C LEU A 260 2.23 -9.81 -24.60
N THR A 261 1.47 -10.70 -25.25
CA THR A 261 0.79 -10.44 -26.52
C THR A 261 -0.71 -10.59 -26.37
N GLU A 262 -1.45 -9.63 -26.89
CA GLU A 262 -2.91 -9.59 -26.94
C GLU A 262 -3.33 -9.19 -28.36
N ASN A 263 -4.25 -9.92 -28.98
CA ASN A 263 -4.73 -9.66 -30.34
C ASN A 263 -3.60 -9.51 -31.39
N GLY A 264 -2.52 -10.30 -31.26
CA GLY A 264 -1.37 -10.28 -32.16
C GLY A 264 -0.41 -9.10 -31.98
N ALA A 265 -0.63 -8.21 -31.02
CA ALA A 265 0.24 -7.07 -30.70
C ALA A 265 0.83 -7.18 -29.29
N THR A 266 1.94 -6.49 -29.03
CA THR A 266 2.51 -6.42 -27.68
C THR A 266 1.59 -5.61 -26.76
N ALA A 267 1.03 -6.27 -25.73
CA ALA A 267 0.20 -5.66 -24.70
C ALA A 267 1.06 -4.96 -23.63
N GLY A 268 2.20 -5.56 -23.28
CA GLY A 268 3.17 -4.96 -22.37
C GLY A 268 4.38 -5.86 -22.10
N ARG A 269 5.23 -5.39 -21.19
CA ARG A 269 6.51 -6.03 -20.85
C ARG A 269 6.74 -6.00 -19.36
N LEU A 270 6.86 -7.16 -18.74
CA LEU A 270 7.21 -7.31 -17.33
C LEU A 270 8.70 -7.61 -17.19
N ARG A 271 9.37 -6.94 -16.27
CA ARG A 271 10.81 -7.12 -16.03
C ARG A 271 11.00 -7.91 -14.75
N PHE A 272 11.83 -8.94 -14.81
CA PHE A 272 12.13 -9.82 -13.68
C PHE A 272 13.60 -9.74 -13.31
N ALA A 273 13.88 -9.69 -12.01
CA ALA A 273 15.19 -9.85 -11.43
C ALA A 273 15.35 -11.30 -10.98
N GLY A 274 16.22 -12.04 -11.64
CA GLY A 274 16.49 -13.45 -11.37
C GLY A 274 16.73 -14.26 -12.65
N SER A 275 17.09 -15.52 -12.47
CA SER A 275 17.29 -16.47 -13.55
C SER A 275 16.02 -17.29 -13.72
N TYR A 276 15.15 -16.88 -14.63
CA TYR A 276 13.94 -17.61 -15.00
C TYR A 276 14.15 -18.33 -16.34
N ALA A 277 13.64 -19.54 -16.45
CA ALA A 277 13.53 -20.23 -17.73
C ALA A 277 12.25 -19.78 -18.47
N ALA A 278 12.18 -20.00 -19.78
CA ALA A 278 11.03 -19.54 -20.57
C ALA A 278 9.73 -20.27 -20.22
N ASP A 279 9.84 -21.51 -19.78
CA ASP A 279 8.75 -22.35 -19.27
C ASP A 279 8.34 -22.01 -17.83
N ALA A 280 9.06 -21.14 -17.12
CA ALA A 280 8.68 -20.71 -15.77
C ALA A 280 7.43 -19.84 -15.73
N PHE A 281 6.78 -19.54 -16.87
CA PHE A 281 5.59 -18.70 -16.93
C PHE A 281 4.46 -19.44 -17.61
N GLN A 282 3.41 -19.75 -16.85
CA GLN A 282 2.19 -20.31 -17.37
C GLN A 282 1.09 -19.25 -17.40
N LEU A 283 0.47 -19.10 -18.58
CA LEU A 283 -0.76 -18.33 -18.72
C LEU A 283 -1.95 -19.20 -18.34
N THR A 284 -2.73 -18.74 -17.39
CA THR A 284 -4.03 -19.31 -17.05
C THR A 284 -5.11 -18.23 -17.16
N HIS A 285 -6.35 -18.63 -17.37
CA HIS A 285 -7.46 -17.69 -17.21
C HIS A 285 -7.73 -17.54 -15.71
N SER A 286 -7.68 -16.31 -15.21
CA SER A 286 -7.93 -16.06 -13.79
C SER A 286 -9.38 -16.43 -13.48
N GLN A 287 -9.59 -17.29 -12.48
CA GLN A 287 -10.94 -17.53 -11.95
C GLN A 287 -11.41 -16.42 -11.00
N LEU A 288 -10.49 -15.54 -10.58
CA LEU A 288 -10.71 -14.48 -9.59
C LEU A 288 -10.82 -13.08 -10.20
N SER A 289 -10.57 -12.93 -11.51
CA SER A 289 -10.67 -11.66 -12.24
C SER A 289 -11.03 -11.89 -13.70
N THR A 290 -11.56 -10.87 -14.39
CA THR A 290 -11.91 -10.93 -15.83
C THR A 290 -10.70 -10.90 -16.76
N GLY A 291 -9.57 -11.53 -16.41
CA GLY A 291 -8.31 -11.44 -17.14
C GLY A 291 -7.40 -12.66 -17.07
N THR A 292 -6.19 -12.54 -17.60
CA THR A 292 -5.16 -13.60 -17.59
C THR A 292 -4.33 -13.55 -16.30
N SER A 293 -4.02 -14.73 -15.74
CA SER A 293 -3.08 -14.88 -14.62
C SER A 293 -1.78 -15.54 -15.10
N LEU A 294 -0.66 -15.07 -14.56
CA LEU A 294 0.66 -15.67 -14.71
C LEU A 294 0.98 -16.44 -13.44
N VAL A 295 1.30 -17.72 -13.61
CA VAL A 295 1.69 -18.64 -12.54
C VAL A 295 3.07 -19.22 -12.87
N ASP A 296 3.91 -19.45 -11.87
CA ASP A 296 5.19 -20.13 -12.09
C ASP A 296 4.96 -21.62 -12.39
N ALA A 297 5.36 -22.05 -13.61
CA ALA A 297 5.06 -23.40 -14.10
C ALA A 297 5.96 -24.50 -13.53
N THR A 298 6.99 -24.16 -12.74
CA THR A 298 7.87 -25.15 -12.10
C THR A 298 7.15 -26.07 -11.10
N THR A 299 5.85 -25.86 -10.87
CA THR A 299 4.99 -26.76 -10.08
C THR A 299 3.63 -27.06 -10.75
N ILE A 300 3.61 -27.46 -12.03
CA ILE A 300 2.51 -28.30 -12.53
C ILE A 300 3.06 -29.65 -12.97
N THR A 301 3.36 -30.50 -11.98
CA THR A 301 3.23 -31.95 -12.17
C THR A 301 1.85 -32.34 -11.65
N LEU A 302 0.82 -32.20 -12.48
CA LEU A 302 -0.38 -33.03 -12.29
C LEU A 302 0.05 -34.46 -12.64
N ARG A 303 0.40 -35.24 -11.61
CA ARG A 303 0.41 -36.70 -11.76
C ARG A 303 -1.03 -37.13 -12.04
N ALA A 304 -1.19 -37.91 -13.10
CA ALA A 304 -2.43 -38.63 -13.43
C ALA A 304 -2.89 -39.51 -12.25
#